data_AF-A0A975H7B8-F1
#
_entry.id   AF-A0A975H7B8-F1
#
_cell.length_a   1.000
_cell.length_b   1.000
_cell.length_c   1.000
_cell.angle_alpha   90.00
_cell.angle_beta   90.00
_cell.angle_gamma   90.00
#
_symmetry.space_group_name_H-M   'P 1'
#
loop_
_entity.id
_entity.type
_entity.pdbx_description
1 polymer ?
#
loop_
_entity_poly.entity_id
_entity_poly.type
_entity_poly.pdbx_seq_one_letter_code
_entity_poly.pdbx_strand_id
1 'polypeptide(L)'
;MKLTEQQKAHQFLMRIYSKVWQDSSFKKKLIDSPIETLNKFTGKTANLPKHKVVIVEDQTNPDHIYINIPARPNIEDVELNEEQLEVATGGSKLLWYFDLLSNQTFLTNSK
;
A
#
# COMPACT_ATOMS: atom_id res chain seq x y z
N MET A 1 -19.83 -3.94 -12.01
CA MET A 1 -18.91 -2.81 -12.29
C MET A 1 -17.49 -3.23 -11.94
N LYS A 2 -16.51 -2.88 -12.78
CA LYS A 2 -15.07 -3.06 -12.48
C LYS A 2 -14.64 -1.93 -11.54
N LEU A 3 -14.04 -2.26 -10.40
CA LEU A 3 -13.51 -1.27 -9.45
C LEU A 3 -12.38 -0.47 -10.11
N THR A 4 -12.35 0.84 -9.87
CA THR A 4 -11.19 1.67 -10.24
C THR A 4 -9.98 1.31 -9.38
N GLU A 5 -8.78 1.63 -9.83
CA GLU A 5 -7.55 1.36 -9.07
C GLU A 5 -7.55 2.09 -7.72
N GLN A 6 -8.10 3.31 -7.67
CA GLN A 6 -8.32 4.07 -6.44
C GLN A 6 -9.25 3.34 -5.46
N GLN A 7 -10.35 2.76 -5.95
CA GLN A 7 -11.29 2.03 -5.09
C GLN A 7 -10.64 0.77 -4.51
N LYS A 8 -9.82 0.07 -5.30
CA LYS A 8 -9.04 -1.07 -4.80
C LYS A 8 -8.01 -0.64 -3.75
N ALA A 9 -7.39 0.53 -3.92
CA ALA A 9 -6.43 1.11 -2.95
C ALA A 9 -7.08 1.35 -1.61
N HIS A 10 -8.22 2.04 -1.68
CA HIS A 10 -9.01 2.33 -0.51
C HIS A 10 -9.46 1.04 0.19
N GLN A 11 -9.99 0.05 -0.54
CA GLN A 11 -10.40 -1.23 0.04
C GLN A 11 -9.25 -1.99 0.72
N PHE A 12 -8.06 -1.97 0.12
CA PHE A 12 -6.88 -2.60 0.72
C PHE A 12 -6.47 -1.92 2.03
N LEU A 13 -6.37 -0.59 2.04
CA LEU A 13 -6.05 0.16 3.25
C LEU A 13 -7.11 -0.03 4.34
N MET A 14 -8.40 -0.03 3.98
CA MET A 14 -9.49 -0.29 4.93
C MET A 14 -9.40 -1.67 5.57
N ARG A 15 -8.99 -2.70 4.83
CA ARG A 15 -8.73 -4.03 5.39
C ARG A 15 -7.58 -4.01 6.39
N ILE A 16 -6.52 -3.27 6.12
CA ILE A 16 -5.40 -3.09 7.04
C ILE A 16 -5.86 -2.35 8.29
N TYR A 17 -6.57 -1.22 8.16
CA TYR A 17 -7.06 -0.43 9.31
C TYR A 17 -7.99 -1.24 10.20
N SER A 18 -8.95 -1.94 9.60
CA SER A 18 -9.87 -2.83 10.32
C SER A 18 -9.09 -3.89 11.11
N LYS A 19 -8.08 -4.51 10.49
CA LYS A 19 -7.25 -5.51 11.16
C LYS A 19 -6.40 -4.92 12.28
N VAL A 20 -5.84 -3.72 12.09
CA VAL A 20 -5.06 -2.98 13.10
C VAL A 20 -5.91 -2.66 14.33
N TRP A 21 -7.16 -2.25 14.15
CA TRP A 21 -8.07 -1.94 15.27
C TRP A 21 -8.54 -3.18 16.02
N GLN A 22 -8.64 -4.33 15.36
CA GLN A 22 -9.12 -5.58 15.95
C GLN A 22 -8.01 -6.43 16.58
N ASP A 23 -6.74 -6.24 16.18
CA ASP A 23 -5.63 -7.10 16.58
C ASP A 23 -4.38 -6.27 16.87
N SER A 24 -4.12 -6.06 18.15
CA SER A 24 -2.95 -5.30 18.63
C SER A 24 -1.62 -5.99 18.32
N SER A 25 -1.60 -7.32 18.24
CA SER A 25 -0.41 -8.08 17.81
C SER A 25 -0.12 -7.87 16.33
N PHE A 26 -1.16 -7.82 15.50
CA PHE A 26 -1.02 -7.44 14.09
C PHE A 26 -0.49 -6.01 13.95
N LYS A 27 -1.05 -5.04 14.68
CA LYS A 27 -0.57 -3.66 14.69
C LYS A 27 0.92 -3.59 15.01
N LYS A 28 1.35 -4.23 16.10
CA LYS A 28 2.77 -4.26 16.50
C LYS A 28 3.67 -4.85 15.42
N LYS A 29 3.30 -6.01 14.86
CA LYS A 29 4.08 -6.65 13.78
C LYS A 29 4.11 -5.81 12.51
N LEU A 30 3.01 -5.11 12.19
CA LEU A 30 2.95 -4.23 11.03
C LEU A 30 3.90 -3.04 11.17
N ILE A 31 4.10 -2.52 12.37
CA ILE A 31 5.07 -1.46 12.67
C ILE A 31 6.50 -2.02 12.64
N ASP A 32 6.75 -3.12 13.35
CA ASP A 32 8.08 -3.71 13.52
C ASP A 32 8.62 -4.36 12.24
N SER A 33 7.75 -4.93 11.40
CA SER A 33 8.11 -5.69 10.21
C SER A 33 7.01 -5.60 9.12
N PRO A 34 6.87 -4.44 8.46
CA PRO A 34 5.73 -4.15 7.60
C PRO A 34 5.59 -5.12 6.42
N ILE A 35 6.68 -5.38 5.69
CA ILE A 35 6.66 -6.23 4.49
C ILE A 35 6.33 -7.68 4.84
N GLU A 36 6.98 -8.25 5.87
CA GLU A 36 6.69 -9.62 6.30
C GLU A 36 5.24 -9.76 6.76
N THR A 37 4.75 -8.79 7.52
CA THR A 37 3.37 -8.78 8.03
C THR A 37 2.36 -8.67 6.90
N LEU A 38 2.58 -7.77 5.94
CA LEU A 38 1.71 -7.60 4.78
C LEU A 38 1.77 -8.80 3.83
N ASN A 39 2.94 -9.45 3.68
CA ASN A 39 3.05 -10.68 2.91
C ASN A 39 2.18 -11.79 3.51
N LYS A 40 2.27 -11.99 4.83
CA LYS A 40 1.43 -12.96 5.55
C LYS A 40 -0.04 -12.60 5.49
N PHE A 41 -0.38 -11.32 5.63
CA PHE A 41 -1.76 -10.84 5.61
C PHE A 41 -2.44 -11.00 4.25
N THR A 42 -1.68 -10.79 3.17
CA THR A 42 -2.20 -10.85 1.80
C THR A 42 -2.05 -12.24 1.17
N GLY A 43 -1.17 -13.08 1.71
CA GLY A 43 -0.75 -14.34 1.08
C GLY A 43 0.10 -14.12 -0.18
N LYS A 44 0.65 -12.92 -0.38
CA LYS A 44 1.44 -12.54 -1.56
C LYS A 44 2.84 -12.10 -1.13
N THR A 45 3.79 -12.19 -2.05
CA THR A 45 5.14 -11.64 -1.85
C THR A 45 5.22 -10.26 -2.49
N ALA A 46 5.54 -9.24 -1.69
CA ALA A 46 5.75 -7.89 -2.20
C ALA A 46 6.96 -7.83 -3.14
N ASN A 47 6.80 -7.14 -4.27
CA ASN A 47 7.85 -6.85 -5.24
C ASN A 47 8.33 -5.40 -5.08
N LEU A 48 9.08 -5.12 -4.00
CA LEU A 48 9.66 -3.80 -3.77
C LEU A 48 11.05 -3.68 -4.42
N PRO A 49 11.40 -2.52 -4.99
CA PRO A 49 12.77 -2.24 -5.39
C PRO A 49 13.73 -2.40 -4.20
N LYS A 50 14.91 -3.00 -4.43
CA LYS A 50 15.88 -3.39 -3.37
C LYS A 50 16.28 -2.25 -2.42
N HIS A 51 16.21 -1.00 -2.85
CA HIS A 51 16.59 0.17 -2.07
C HIS A 51 15.41 0.86 -1.37
N LYS A 52 14.18 0.37 -1.54
CA LYS A 52 12.99 0.93 -0.92
C LYS A 52 12.65 0.17 0.36
N VAL A 53 12.22 0.92 1.36
CA VAL A 53 11.71 0.39 2.63
C VAL A 53 10.29 0.90 2.85
N VAL A 54 9.45 0.06 3.45
CA VAL A 54 8.14 0.49 3.95
C VAL A 54 8.30 0.81 5.43
N ILE A 55 7.84 1.99 5.82
CA ILE A 55 7.80 2.44 7.21
C ILE A 55 6.34 2.66 7.55
N VAL A 56 5.92 2.16 8.72
CA VAL A 56 4.56 2.33 9.25
C VAL A 56 4.67 3.08 10.58
N GLU A 57 4.06 4.26 10.64
CA GLU A 57 3.99 5.09 11.83
C GLU A 57 2.56 5.04 12.41
N ASP A 58 2.45 4.85 13.73
CA ASP A 58 1.17 4.81 14.41
C ASP A 58 0.69 6.23 14.77
N GLN A 59 -0.20 6.77 13.94
CA GLN A 59 -0.73 8.13 14.11
C GLN A 59 -2.02 8.19 14.95
N THR A 60 -2.25 7.23 15.86
CA THR A 60 -3.49 7.16 16.64
C THR A 60 -3.54 8.06 17.88
N ASN A 61 -2.41 8.65 18.31
CA ASN A 61 -2.40 9.58 19.45
C ASN A 61 -3.11 10.90 19.09
N PRO A 62 -4.24 11.25 19.74
CA PRO A 62 -5.01 12.46 19.42
C PRO A 62 -4.29 13.78 19.74
N ASP A 63 -3.25 13.75 20.59
CA ASP A 63 -2.49 14.94 20.97
C ASP A 63 -1.34 15.26 19.98
N HIS A 64 -1.14 14.43 18.96
CA HIS A 64 -0.08 14.57 17.98
C HIS A 64 -0.62 15.03 16.61
N ILE A 65 0.09 15.97 15.97
CA ILE A 65 -0.17 16.37 14.59
C ILE A 65 0.96 15.82 13.72
N TYR A 66 0.60 15.04 12.71
CA TYR A 66 1.57 14.44 11.78
C TYR A 66 1.56 15.19 10.44
N ILE A 67 2.76 15.49 9.94
CA ILE A 67 2.95 16.13 8.64
C ILE A 67 3.83 15.22 7.79
N ASN A 68 3.32 14.78 6.64
CA ASN A 68 4.09 14.01 5.67
C ASN A 68 4.82 14.96 4.71
N ILE A 69 6.15 14.89 4.68
CA ILE A 69 6.97 15.63 3.71
C ILE A 69 7.32 14.67 2.57
N PRO A 70 6.75 14.85 1.36
CA PRO A 70 7.04 13.98 0.23
C PRO A 70 8.49 14.16 -0.24
N ALA A 71 9.06 13.11 -0.82
CA ALA A 71 10.32 13.23 -1.54
C ALA A 71 10.16 14.25 -2.68
N ARG A 72 11.18 15.09 -2.91
CA ARG A 72 11.19 15.98 -4.07
C ARG A 72 11.00 15.14 -5.34
N PRO A 73 10.04 15.47 -6.21
CA PRO A 73 9.93 14.83 -7.52
C PRO A 73 11.25 15.03 -8.26
N ASN A 74 11.74 13.99 -8.94
CA ASN A 74 12.90 14.15 -9.80
C ASN A 74 12.41 14.81 -11.11
N ILE A 75 12.49 16.14 -11.18
CA ILE A 75 11.89 16.97 -12.24
C ILE A 75 12.64 16.85 -13.58
N GLU A 76 13.77 16.15 -13.62
CA GLU A 76 14.48 15.80 -14.85
C GLU A 76 13.84 14.61 -15.58
N ASP A 77 13.02 13.80 -14.88
CA ASP A 77 12.22 12.73 -15.48
C ASP A 77 10.74 13.12 -15.52
N VAL A 78 10.39 13.81 -16.62
CA VAL A 78 9.03 13.88 -17.19
C VAL A 78 8.00 14.66 -16.34
N GLU A 79 7.19 15.49 -17.00
CA GLU A 79 5.91 15.94 -16.43
C GLU A 79 5.12 14.70 -16.01
N LEU A 80 5.10 14.38 -14.71
CA LEU A 80 4.31 13.29 -14.18
C LEU A 80 2.88 13.48 -14.67
N ASN A 81 2.37 12.53 -15.44
CA ASN A 81 0.96 12.55 -15.78
C ASN A 81 0.11 12.33 -14.52
N GLU A 82 -1.18 12.64 -14.59
CA GLU A 82 -2.09 12.58 -13.42
C GLU A 82 -2.03 11.21 -12.72
N GLU A 83 -1.93 10.10 -13.47
CA GLU A 83 -1.80 8.74 -12.90
C GLU A 83 -0.54 8.56 -12.05
N GLN A 84 0.60 9.13 -12.46
CA GLN A 84 1.85 9.04 -11.70
C GLN A 84 1.86 9.95 -10.46
N LEU A 85 1.16 11.10 -10.53
CA LEU A 85 0.96 12.00 -9.40
C LEU A 85 0.02 11.37 -8.34
N GLU A 86 -1.03 10.70 -8.79
CA GLU A 86 -1.97 9.94 -7.96
C GLU A 86 -1.32 8.75 -7.24
N VAL A 87 -0.31 8.14 -7.85
CA VAL A 87 0.47 7.07 -7.22
C VAL A 87 1.45 7.63 -6.17
N ALA A 88 1.91 8.87 -6.33
CA ALA A 88 2.83 9.51 -5.39
C ALA A 88 2.18 9.89 -4.05
N THR A 89 0.85 9.99 -3.99
CA THR A 89 0.11 10.48 -2.82
C THR A 89 -1.02 9.49 -2.45
N GLY A 90 -1.11 9.06 -1.19
CA GLY A 90 -2.26 8.25 -0.72
C GLY A 90 -2.07 6.74 -0.60
N GLY A 91 -0.84 6.22 -0.64
CA GLY A 91 -0.58 4.80 -0.34
C GLY A 91 -0.85 3.82 -1.50
N SER A 92 -1.30 4.32 -2.66
CA SER A 92 -1.54 3.55 -3.89
C SER A 92 -0.32 2.76 -4.38
N LYS A 93 0.91 3.25 -4.13
CA LYS A 93 2.16 2.50 -4.40
C LYS A 93 2.22 1.15 -3.70
N LEU A 94 1.67 1.04 -2.49
CA LEU A 94 1.71 -0.24 -1.76
C LEU A 94 0.91 -1.31 -2.49
N LEU A 95 -0.26 -1.00 -3.06
CA LEU A 95 -1.02 -1.99 -3.84
C LEU A 95 -0.25 -2.53 -5.05
N TRP A 96 0.47 -1.63 -5.72
CA TRP A 96 1.21 -1.97 -6.93
C TRP A 96 2.32 -2.97 -6.61
N TYR A 97 3.06 -2.76 -5.52
CA TYR A 97 4.07 -3.71 -5.07
C TYR A 97 3.52 -5.09 -4.69
N PHE A 98 2.23 -5.22 -4.40
CA PHE A 98 1.57 -6.49 -4.09
C PHE A 98 0.74 -7.04 -5.27
N ASP A 99 0.87 -6.47 -6.47
CA ASP A 99 0.15 -6.88 -7.69
C ASP A 99 -1.35 -7.09 -7.44
N LEU A 100 -1.96 -6.23 -6.61
CA LEU A 100 -3.37 -6.33 -6.25
C LEU A 100 -4.30 -5.79 -7.34
N LEU A 101 -3.72 -5.12 -8.32
CA LEU A 101 -4.44 -4.50 -9.44
C LEU A 101 -4.55 -5.42 -10.67
N SER A 102 -3.65 -6.41 -10.80
CA SER A 102 -3.49 -7.26 -11.98
C SER A 102 -4.34 -8.54 -11.99
N ASN A 103 -5.24 -8.76 -11.02
CA ASN A 103 -6.12 -9.94 -11.02
C ASN A 103 -7.21 -9.85 -12.11
N GLN A 104 -6.83 -10.21 -13.35
CA GLN A 104 -7.73 -10.79 -14.36
C GLN A 104 -7.36 -12.23 -14.75
N THR A 105 -6.46 -12.91 -14.03
CA THR A 105 -6.15 -14.34 -14.26
C THR A 105 -6.74 -15.24 -13.18
N PHE A 106 -8.08 -15.27 -13.12
CA PHE A 106 -8.85 -16.48 -12.77
C PHE A 106 -9.57 -17.04 -14.01
N LEU A 107 -9.04 -16.79 -15.21
CA LEU A 107 -9.54 -17.36 -16.46
C LEU A 107 -8.40 -17.88 -17.36
N THR A 108 -7.65 -18.89 -16.88
CA THR A 108 -7.09 -19.95 -17.73
C THR A 108 -6.64 -21.11 -16.82
N ASN A 109 -7.59 -21.81 -16.22
CA ASN A 109 -7.44 -23.22 -15.86
C ASN A 109 -8.80 -23.88 -16.04
N SER A 110 -9.14 -24.14 -17.31
CA SER A 110 -10.12 -25.13 -17.72
C SER A 110 -10.02 -25.32 -19.24
N LYS A 111 -8.99 -26.04 -19.68
CA LYS A 111 -9.08 -27.29 -20.45
C LYS A 111 -7.69 -27.74 -20.86
#